data_AF-A0A928S8G2-F1
#
_entry.id   AF-A0A928S8G2-F1
#
_cell.length_a   1.000
_cell.length_b   1.000
_cell.length_c   1.000
_cell.angle_alpha   90.00
_cell.angle_beta   90.00
_cell.angle_gamma   90.00
#
_symmetry.space_group_name_H-M   'P 1'
#
loop_
_entity.id
_entity.type
_entity.pdbx_description
1 polymer ?
#
loop_
_entity_poly.entity_id
_entity_poly.type
_entity_poly.pdbx_seq_one_letter_code
_entity_poly.pdbx_strand_id
1 'polypeptide(L)'
;MGKIQEAQEILKVLGLPPAQQNEIWALTLLVLAQLSEETPWSEAKRQSLRVHDMLTEIKARYGREYAENTRETIRRQALHQFEQAGLIFRNPDDPTLATNSPGAHYALSDAAIRTIHHYGSAEWLEYISAFPDFVTFKSFLTEIAWETKVWLAEIPDHLIHFNGDRFLGPHK
;
A
#
# COMPACT_ATOMS: atom_id res chain seq x y z
N MET A 1 -15.48 0.03 -4.97
CA MET A 1 -14.17 0.21 -5.63
C MET A 1 -13.70 -1.17 -6.05
N GLY A 2 -12.90 -1.31 -7.11
CA GLY A 2 -12.27 -2.61 -7.43
C GLY A 2 -10.98 -2.82 -6.64
N LYS A 3 -10.52 -4.06 -6.52
CA LYS A 3 -9.34 -4.45 -5.73
C LYS A 3 -8.06 -3.76 -6.19
N ILE A 4 -7.93 -3.54 -7.50
CA ILE A 4 -6.83 -2.78 -8.09
C ILE A 4 -6.84 -1.34 -7.59
N GLN A 5 -7.99 -0.67 -7.58
CA GLN A 5 -8.07 0.71 -7.08
C GLN A 5 -7.80 0.80 -5.57
N GLU A 6 -8.27 -0.18 -4.80
CA GLU A 6 -7.94 -0.30 -3.37
C GLU A 6 -6.43 -0.44 -3.17
N ALA A 7 -5.77 -1.30 -3.95
CA ALA A 7 -4.32 -1.44 -3.91
C ALA A 7 -3.59 -0.13 -4.29
N GLN A 8 -4.07 0.62 -5.28
CA GLN A 8 -3.51 1.93 -5.62
C GLN A 8 -3.63 2.93 -4.47
N GLU A 9 -4.77 2.94 -3.78
CA GLU A 9 -4.99 3.76 -2.58
C GLU A 9 -4.02 3.36 -1.45
N ILE A 10 -3.80 2.06 -1.23
CA ILE A 10 -2.81 1.58 -0.26
C ILE A 10 -1.42 2.10 -0.60
N LEU A 11 -0.99 1.99 -1.87
CA LEU A 11 0.31 2.49 -2.31
C LEU A 11 0.46 4.00 -2.08
N LYS A 12 -0.61 4.77 -2.32
CA LYS A 12 -0.66 6.20 -2.03
C LYS A 12 -0.53 6.49 -0.54
N VAL A 13 -1.27 5.79 0.32
CA VAL A 13 -1.22 5.95 1.78
C VAL A 13 0.15 5.56 2.35
N LEU A 14 0.82 4.58 1.75
CA LEU A 14 2.20 4.20 2.08
C LEU A 14 3.25 5.22 1.58
N GLY A 15 2.82 6.32 0.96
CA GLY A 15 3.70 7.42 0.58
C GLY A 15 4.42 7.25 -0.76
N LEU A 16 4.01 6.28 -1.60
CA LEU A 16 4.64 6.11 -2.91
C LEU A 16 4.24 7.26 -3.86
N PRO A 17 5.16 7.80 -4.67
CA PRO A 17 4.87 8.84 -5.65
C PRO A 17 3.79 8.43 -6.67
N PRO A 18 3.04 9.38 -7.27
CA PRO A 18 1.98 9.07 -8.24
C PRO A 18 2.41 8.18 -9.42
N ALA A 19 3.65 8.33 -9.90
CA ALA A 19 4.20 7.50 -10.97
C ALA A 19 4.30 6.00 -10.60
N GLN A 20 4.30 5.69 -9.30
CA GLN A 20 4.43 4.37 -8.70
C GLN A 20 3.08 3.79 -8.22
N GLN A 21 1.96 4.42 -8.58
CA GLN A 21 0.60 4.01 -8.20
C GLN A 21 -0.20 3.47 -9.39
N ASN A 22 0.46 3.12 -10.50
CA ASN A 22 -0.21 2.61 -11.69
C ASN A 22 -0.61 1.12 -11.53
N GLU A 23 -1.34 0.58 -12.51
CA GLU A 23 -1.92 -0.76 -12.43
C GLU A 23 -0.88 -1.87 -12.18
N ILE A 24 0.30 -1.81 -12.81
CA ILE A 24 1.30 -2.87 -12.63
C ILE A 24 1.87 -2.90 -11.20
N TRP A 25 1.97 -1.75 -10.55
CA TRP A 25 2.41 -1.67 -9.15
C TRP A 25 1.35 -2.22 -8.20
N ALA A 26 0.10 -1.86 -8.43
CA ALA A 26 -1.05 -2.39 -7.68
C ALA A 26 -1.15 -3.91 -7.81
N LEU A 27 -1.07 -4.44 -9.04
CA LEU A 27 -1.08 -5.87 -9.31
C LEU A 27 0.12 -6.58 -8.66
N THR A 28 1.31 -5.97 -8.68
CA THR A 28 2.50 -6.53 -8.01
C THR A 28 2.28 -6.66 -6.51
N LEU A 29 1.70 -5.64 -5.86
CA LEU A 29 1.33 -5.70 -4.45
C LEU A 29 0.31 -6.81 -4.18
N LEU A 30 -0.74 -6.90 -5.01
CA LEU A 30 -1.82 -7.87 -4.86
C LEU A 30 -1.35 -9.32 -4.97
N VAL A 31 -0.48 -9.64 -5.93
CA VAL A 31 0.04 -11.01 -6.07
C VAL A 31 1.03 -11.38 -4.96
N LEU A 32 1.84 -10.42 -4.50
CA LEU A 32 2.68 -10.60 -3.32
C LEU A 32 1.85 -10.85 -2.04
N ALA A 33 0.66 -10.25 -1.96
CA ALA A 33 -0.32 -10.46 -0.91
C ALA A 33 -1.22 -11.69 -1.13
N GLN A 34 -1.08 -12.41 -2.26
CA GLN A 34 -1.90 -13.56 -2.63
C GLN A 34 -3.41 -13.27 -2.74
N LEU A 35 -3.78 -12.06 -3.16
CA LEU A 35 -5.17 -11.60 -3.24
C LEU A 35 -5.71 -11.63 -4.67
N SER A 36 -6.96 -12.07 -4.82
CA SER A 36 -7.79 -11.83 -6.03
C SER A 36 -8.85 -10.76 -5.76
N GLU A 37 -9.65 -10.43 -6.78
CA GLU A 37 -10.73 -9.46 -6.67
C GLU A 37 -11.71 -9.79 -5.52
N GLU A 38 -12.00 -11.07 -5.34
CA GLU A 38 -12.97 -11.56 -4.34
C GLU A 38 -12.35 -11.82 -2.96
N THR A 39 -11.02 -11.82 -2.84
CA THR A 39 -10.37 -12.13 -1.56
C THR A 39 -10.39 -10.91 -0.63
N PRO A 40 -10.87 -11.03 0.62
CA PRO A 40 -10.76 -9.96 1.61
C PRO A 40 -9.30 -9.63 1.92
N TRP A 41 -9.01 -8.35 2.19
CA TRP A 41 -7.66 -7.91 2.55
C TRP A 41 -7.14 -8.57 3.84
N SER A 42 -8.04 -8.93 4.77
CA SER A 42 -7.73 -9.68 5.99
C SER A 42 -7.22 -11.10 5.74
N GLU A 43 -7.44 -11.66 4.55
CA GLU A 43 -6.97 -12.99 4.16
C GLU A 43 -5.66 -12.97 3.39
N ALA A 44 -5.00 -11.81 3.26
CA ALA A 44 -3.72 -11.70 2.57
C ALA A 44 -2.69 -12.68 3.14
N LYS A 45 -1.88 -13.29 2.28
CA LYS A 45 -0.85 -14.25 2.70
C LYS A 45 0.52 -13.78 2.26
N ARG A 46 1.50 -14.02 3.12
CA ARG A 46 2.91 -13.78 2.81
C ARG A 46 3.46 -14.99 2.07
N GLN A 47 3.78 -14.81 0.81
CA GLN A 47 4.46 -15.83 0.01
C GLN A 47 5.62 -15.22 -0.76
N SER A 48 6.74 -15.94 -0.77
CA SER A 48 7.89 -15.62 -1.61
C SER A 48 7.59 -15.97 -3.07
N LEU A 49 7.73 -14.99 -3.96
CA LEU A 49 7.53 -15.17 -5.39
C LEU A 49 8.75 -14.70 -6.18
N ARG A 50 9.08 -15.40 -7.27
CA ARG A 50 9.98 -14.85 -8.29
C ARG A 50 9.18 -13.94 -9.21
N VAL A 51 9.88 -13.04 -9.90
CA VAL A 51 9.24 -12.10 -10.84
C VAL A 51 8.48 -12.81 -11.96
N HIS A 52 8.97 -13.97 -12.42
CA HIS A 52 8.27 -14.78 -13.41
C HIS A 52 6.94 -15.32 -12.86
N ASP A 53 6.96 -15.83 -11.63
CA ASP A 53 5.76 -16.35 -10.97
C ASP A 53 4.74 -15.24 -10.72
N MET A 54 5.18 -14.02 -10.39
CA MET A 54 4.29 -12.86 -10.26
C MET A 54 3.51 -12.59 -11.55
N LEU A 55 4.14 -12.65 -12.73
CA LEU A 55 3.43 -12.45 -14.00
C LEU A 55 2.40 -13.55 -14.26
N THR A 56 2.75 -14.80 -13.96
CA THR A 56 1.81 -15.93 -14.04
C THR A 56 0.61 -15.73 -13.12
N GLU A 57 0.85 -15.32 -11.87
CA GLU A 57 -0.20 -15.06 -10.88
C GLU A 57 -1.08 -13.86 -11.29
N ILE A 58 -0.49 -12.80 -11.86
CA ILE A 58 -1.24 -11.64 -12.35
C ILE A 58 -2.20 -12.07 -13.47
N LYS A 59 -1.72 -12.89 -14.42
CA LYS A 59 -2.56 -13.45 -15.48
C LYS A 59 -3.67 -14.34 -14.91
N ALA A 60 -3.33 -15.21 -13.96
CA ALA A 60 -4.28 -16.17 -13.38
C ALA A 60 -5.40 -15.50 -12.56
N ARG A 61 -5.07 -14.46 -11.77
CA ARG A 61 -6.01 -13.82 -10.84
C ARG A 61 -6.77 -12.65 -11.41
N TYR A 62 -6.15 -11.89 -12.31
CA TYR A 62 -6.70 -10.63 -12.84
C TYR A 62 -6.85 -10.64 -14.37
N GLY A 63 -6.50 -11.74 -15.04
CA GLY A 63 -6.61 -11.84 -16.50
C GLY A 63 -5.69 -10.87 -17.26
N ARG A 64 -4.69 -10.29 -16.58
CA ARG A 64 -3.76 -9.32 -17.18
C ARG A 64 -2.53 -10.05 -17.69
N GLU A 65 -2.36 -10.05 -19.00
CA GLU A 65 -1.21 -10.64 -19.65
C GLU A 65 -0.19 -9.57 -20.03
N TYR A 66 1.06 -9.78 -19.62
CA TYR A 66 2.17 -8.90 -19.92
C TYR A 66 3.26 -9.67 -20.66
N ALA A 67 3.98 -8.98 -21.54
CA ALA A 67 5.09 -9.54 -22.26
C ALA A 67 6.28 -9.84 -21.33
N GLU A 68 7.16 -10.77 -21.72
CA GLU A 68 8.27 -11.25 -20.89
C GLU A 68 9.23 -10.12 -20.45
N ASN A 69 9.40 -9.08 -21.26
CA ASN A 69 10.23 -7.92 -20.92
C ASN A 69 9.67 -7.12 -19.73
N THR A 70 8.38 -7.24 -19.42
CA THR A 70 7.75 -6.60 -18.26
C THR A 70 8.32 -7.12 -16.93
N ARG A 71 8.92 -8.32 -16.91
CA ARG A 71 9.68 -8.79 -15.75
C ARG A 71 10.72 -7.78 -15.30
N GLU A 72 11.40 -7.14 -16.27
CA GLU A 72 12.43 -6.16 -15.95
C GLU A 72 11.85 -4.87 -15.36
N THR A 73 10.67 -4.46 -15.84
CA THR A 73 9.92 -3.34 -15.29
C THR A 73 9.51 -3.61 -13.85
N ILE A 74 8.90 -4.77 -13.56
CA ILE A 74 8.51 -5.14 -12.19
C ILE A 74 9.74 -5.17 -11.28
N ARG A 75 10.84 -5.76 -11.73
CA ARG A 75 12.07 -5.88 -10.94
C ARG A 75 12.73 -4.53 -10.65
N ARG A 76 13.00 -3.72 -11.69
CA ARG A 76 13.75 -2.46 -11.55
C ARG A 76 12.91 -1.31 -11.01
N GLN A 77 11.61 -1.29 -11.31
CA GLN A 77 10.75 -0.18 -10.93
C GLN A 77 9.98 -0.52 -9.65
N ALA A 78 9.08 -1.51 -9.69
CA ALA A 78 8.20 -1.79 -8.55
C ALA A 78 8.95 -2.37 -7.35
N LEU A 79 9.61 -3.52 -7.52
CA LEU A 79 10.21 -4.27 -6.42
C LEU A 79 11.38 -3.52 -5.77
N HIS A 80 12.23 -2.87 -6.56
CA HIS A 80 13.33 -2.08 -6.00
C HIS A 80 12.84 -0.94 -5.11
N GLN A 81 11.75 -0.28 -5.49
CA GLN A 81 11.18 0.82 -4.71
C GLN A 81 10.40 0.29 -3.50
N PHE A 82 9.69 -0.82 -3.62
CA PHE A 82 9.10 -1.52 -2.48
C PHE A 82 10.16 -1.95 -1.45
N GLU A 83 11.33 -2.40 -1.91
CA GLU A 83 12.46 -2.76 -1.04
C GLU A 83 13.00 -1.52 -0.33
N GLN A 84 13.22 -0.41 -1.05
CA GLN A 84 13.65 0.87 -0.45
C GLN A 84 12.64 1.42 0.57
N ALA A 85 11.34 1.24 0.32
CA ALA A 85 10.26 1.63 1.21
C ALA A 85 10.03 0.63 2.37
N GLY A 86 10.78 -0.48 2.45
CA GLY A 86 10.62 -1.50 3.49
C GLY A 86 9.33 -2.33 3.38
N LEU A 87 8.64 -2.28 2.24
CA LEU A 87 7.39 -3.02 2.00
C LEU A 87 7.60 -4.50 1.70
N ILE A 88 8.77 -4.84 1.17
CA ILE A 88 9.14 -6.22 0.84
C ILE A 88 10.50 -6.56 1.40
N PHE A 89 10.72 -7.85 1.61
CA PHE A 89 12.04 -8.42 1.75
C PHE A 89 12.44 -9.09 0.45
N ARG A 90 13.70 -8.89 0.09
CA ARG A 90 14.37 -9.59 -0.98
C ARG A 90 15.03 -10.86 -0.43
N ASN A 91 14.87 -11.95 -1.16
CA ASN A 91 15.40 -13.27 -0.87
C ASN A 91 15.20 -13.71 0.60
N PRO A 92 13.99 -13.55 1.18
CA PRO A 92 13.76 -13.86 2.58
C PRO A 92 14.01 -15.33 2.94
N ASP A 93 13.90 -16.26 1.98
CA ASP A 93 14.08 -17.70 2.23
C ASP A 93 15.53 -18.15 2.02
N ASP A 94 16.33 -17.38 1.26
CA ASP A 94 17.76 -17.62 1.06
C ASP A 94 18.54 -16.29 0.89
N PRO A 95 18.96 -15.65 2.00
CA PRO A 95 19.65 -14.37 1.97
C PRO A 95 21.02 -14.41 1.28
N THR A 96 21.57 -15.59 1.00
CA THR A 96 22.89 -15.75 0.37
C THR A 96 22.85 -15.56 -1.15
N LEU A 97 21.66 -15.53 -1.74
CA LEU A 97 21.48 -15.34 -3.18
C LEU A 97 22.01 -13.97 -3.63
N ALA A 98 22.85 -14.01 -4.67
CA ALA A 98 23.32 -12.80 -5.32
C ALA A 98 22.17 -11.95 -5.89
N THR A 99 22.38 -10.64 -5.91
CA THR A 99 21.42 -9.64 -6.41
C THR A 99 20.97 -9.85 -7.86
N ASN A 100 21.75 -10.55 -8.69
CA ASN A 100 21.35 -10.84 -10.08
C ASN A 100 21.01 -12.32 -10.30
N SER A 101 20.79 -13.08 -9.23
CA SER A 101 20.44 -14.49 -9.32
C SER A 101 19.08 -14.67 -10.02
N PRO A 102 18.97 -15.62 -10.97
CA PRO A 102 17.67 -16.00 -11.54
C PRO A 102 16.72 -16.59 -10.49
N GLY A 103 17.25 -17.04 -9.33
CA GLY A 103 16.47 -17.51 -8.19
C GLY A 103 16.00 -16.41 -7.24
N ALA A 104 16.24 -15.13 -7.55
CA ALA A 104 15.83 -14.02 -6.71
C ALA A 104 14.30 -14.00 -6.54
N HIS A 105 13.86 -13.91 -5.28
CA HIS A 105 12.46 -13.95 -4.89
C HIS A 105 12.16 -12.87 -3.84
N TYR A 106 10.88 -12.54 -3.69
CA TYR A 106 10.45 -11.42 -2.86
C TYR A 106 9.18 -11.80 -2.13
N ALA A 107 9.04 -11.32 -0.89
CA ALA A 107 7.82 -11.43 -0.11
C ALA A 107 7.53 -10.10 0.58
N LEU A 108 6.28 -9.83 0.92
CA LEU A 108 5.94 -8.68 1.77
C LEU A 108 6.71 -8.75 3.10
N SER A 109 7.05 -7.58 3.64
CA SER A 109 7.57 -7.47 4.99
C SER A 109 6.47 -7.76 6.01
N ASP A 110 6.85 -8.14 7.23
CA ASP A 110 5.87 -8.41 8.29
C ASP A 110 5.07 -7.16 8.65
N ALA A 111 5.68 -5.98 8.53
CA ALA A 111 4.98 -4.71 8.69
C ALA A 111 3.93 -4.50 7.59
N ALA A 112 4.31 -4.68 6.32
CA ALA A 112 3.42 -4.49 5.19
C ALA A 112 2.20 -5.42 5.26
N ILE A 113 2.40 -6.73 5.50
CA ILE A 113 1.26 -7.66 5.52
C ILE A 113 0.32 -7.40 6.69
N ARG A 114 0.84 -7.09 7.88
CA ARG A 114 0.00 -6.70 9.02
C ARG A 114 -0.82 -5.47 8.69
N THR A 115 -0.20 -4.43 8.15
CA THR A 115 -0.92 -3.22 7.74
C THR A 115 -2.04 -3.58 6.78
N ILE A 116 -1.73 -4.31 5.70
CA ILE A 116 -2.68 -4.70 4.66
C ILE A 116 -3.86 -5.49 5.22
N HIS A 117 -3.67 -6.37 6.21
CA HIS A 117 -4.76 -7.12 6.85
C HIS A 117 -5.83 -6.22 7.46
N HIS A 118 -5.45 -5.03 7.92
CA HIS A 118 -6.38 -4.09 8.53
C HIS A 118 -7.03 -3.16 7.50
N TYR A 119 -6.72 -3.24 6.18
CA TYR A 119 -7.30 -2.34 5.19
C TYR A 119 -8.83 -2.39 5.16
N GLY A 120 -9.45 -1.21 5.27
CA GLY A 120 -10.90 -1.06 5.33
C GLY A 120 -11.54 -1.45 6.66
N SER A 121 -10.75 -1.89 7.65
CA SER A 121 -11.22 -2.09 9.02
C SER A 121 -11.19 -0.78 9.82
N ALA A 122 -11.87 -0.76 10.98
CA ALA A 122 -11.77 0.34 11.93
C ALA A 122 -10.35 0.56 12.47
N GLU A 123 -9.46 -0.42 12.32
CA GLU A 123 -8.06 -0.39 12.74
C GLU A 123 -7.09 0.00 11.60
N TRP A 124 -7.59 0.22 10.37
CA TRP A 124 -6.77 0.75 9.28
C TRP A 124 -6.26 2.13 9.69
N LEU A 125 -4.96 2.20 10.00
CA LEU A 125 -4.33 3.29 10.71
C LEU A 125 -4.65 4.65 10.09
N GLU A 126 -5.31 5.50 10.87
CA GLU A 126 -5.46 6.91 10.55
C GLU A 126 -4.37 7.67 11.29
N TYR A 127 -3.61 8.49 10.57
CA TYR A 127 -2.66 9.40 11.22
C TYR A 127 -3.46 10.47 11.96
N ILE A 128 -3.24 10.56 13.27
CA ILE A 128 -3.87 11.57 14.13
C ILE A 128 -2.78 12.52 14.62
N SER A 129 -2.79 13.76 14.14
CA SER A 129 -2.01 14.84 14.74
C SER A 129 -2.76 15.37 15.96
N ALA A 130 -2.11 15.40 17.13
CA ALA A 130 -2.74 15.83 18.38
C ALA A 130 -2.20 17.19 18.82
N PHE A 131 -3.09 18.13 19.12
CA PHE A 131 -2.73 19.46 19.64
C PHE A 131 -3.48 19.76 20.95
N PRO A 132 -2.92 20.60 21.83
CA PRO A 132 -3.60 20.99 23.06
C PRO A 132 -4.85 21.85 22.80
N ASP A 133 -4.80 22.74 21.79
CA ASP A 133 -5.85 23.73 21.51
C ASP A 133 -5.84 24.20 20.03
N PHE A 134 -6.90 24.90 19.63
CA PHE A 134 -7.11 25.46 18.30
C PHE A 134 -6.07 26.50 17.93
N VAL A 135 -5.52 27.23 18.90
CA VAL A 135 -4.51 28.26 18.63
C VAL A 135 -3.23 27.60 18.12
N THR A 136 -2.78 26.56 18.82
CA THR A 136 -1.63 25.75 18.46
C THR A 136 -1.87 25.03 17.14
N PHE A 137 -3.01 24.35 17.00
CA PHE A 137 -3.37 23.67 15.75
C PHE A 137 -3.36 24.63 14.54
N LYS A 138 -3.88 25.86 14.68
CA LYS A 138 -3.89 26.86 13.60
C LYS A 138 -2.49 27.18 13.07
N SER A 139 -1.49 27.19 13.95
CA SER A 139 -0.10 27.44 13.55
C SER A 139 0.48 26.35 12.64
N PHE A 140 -0.07 25.12 12.68
CA PHE A 140 0.38 23.98 11.88
C PHE A 140 -0.56 23.62 10.72
N LEU A 141 -1.60 24.43 10.46
CA LEU A 141 -2.62 24.13 9.44
C LEU A 141 -2.04 23.78 8.06
N THR A 142 -0.95 24.45 7.66
CA THR A 142 -0.30 24.25 6.36
C THR A 142 0.68 23.08 6.33
N GLU A 143 1.01 22.51 7.49
CA GLU A 143 1.98 21.43 7.66
C GLU A 143 1.31 20.06 7.87
N ILE A 144 0.02 20.06 8.22
CA ILE A 144 -0.75 18.83 8.42
C ILE A 144 -1.05 18.19 7.07
N ALA A 145 -0.71 16.90 6.95
CA ALA A 145 -0.96 16.13 5.74
C ALA A 145 -2.46 15.98 5.48
N TRP A 146 -2.87 16.16 4.22
CA TRP A 146 -4.21 15.79 3.76
C TRP A 146 -4.45 14.28 3.94
N GLU A 147 -5.72 13.88 4.02
CA GLU A 147 -6.17 12.50 4.30
C GLU A 147 -5.75 11.98 5.70
N THR A 148 -5.61 12.89 6.67
CA THR A 148 -5.33 12.58 8.08
C THR A 148 -6.41 13.15 9.01
N LYS A 149 -6.33 12.85 10.30
CA LYS A 149 -7.21 13.42 11.32
C LYS A 149 -6.43 14.29 12.29
N VAL A 150 -7.13 15.22 12.90
CA VAL A 150 -6.59 16.05 13.99
C VAL A 150 -7.47 15.87 15.22
N TRP A 151 -6.82 15.63 16.36
CA TRP A 151 -7.45 15.59 17.67
C TRP A 151 -7.03 16.82 18.48
N LEU A 152 -7.97 17.42 19.20
CA LEU A 152 -7.72 18.58 20.07
C LEU A 152 -8.05 18.21 21.51
N ALA A 153 -7.13 18.46 22.45
CA ALA A 153 -7.36 18.16 23.86
C ALA A 153 -8.51 18.99 24.47
N GLU A 154 -8.74 20.21 23.97
CA GLU A 154 -9.84 21.07 24.41
C GLU A 154 -11.23 20.60 23.90
N ILE A 155 -11.29 19.75 22.87
CA ILE A 155 -12.53 19.11 22.38
C ILE A 155 -12.30 17.60 22.25
N PRO A 156 -12.17 16.88 23.38
CA PRO A 156 -11.69 15.50 23.40
C PRO A 156 -12.64 14.52 22.68
N ASP A 157 -13.93 14.87 22.55
CA ASP A 157 -14.97 14.05 21.94
C ASP A 157 -15.10 14.26 20.41
N HIS A 158 -14.20 15.04 19.79
CA HIS A 158 -14.27 15.37 18.36
C HIS A 158 -12.94 15.14 17.64
N LEU A 159 -13.03 14.73 16.36
CA LEU A 159 -11.90 14.62 15.44
C LEU A 159 -12.17 15.49 14.22
N ILE A 160 -11.20 16.32 13.84
CA ILE A 160 -11.26 17.12 12.62
C ILE A 160 -10.68 16.27 11.49
N HIS A 161 -11.46 16.06 10.44
CA HIS A 161 -11.06 15.26 9.28
C HIS A 161 -10.44 16.14 8.20
N PHE A 162 -9.17 15.91 7.88
CA PHE A 162 -8.40 16.65 6.86
C PHE A 162 -8.52 16.00 5.47
N ASN A 163 -9.74 15.61 5.08
CA ASN A 163 -9.99 14.72 3.93
C ASN A 163 -10.70 15.42 2.75
N GLY A 164 -10.70 16.76 2.72
CA GLY A 164 -11.36 17.53 1.66
C GLY A 164 -12.83 17.14 1.44
N ASP A 165 -13.21 16.96 0.17
CA ASP A 165 -14.54 16.62 -0.34
C ASP A 165 -14.87 15.11 -0.33
N ARG A 166 -13.95 14.26 0.14
CA ARG A 166 -14.09 12.79 0.15
C ARG A 166 -15.31 12.26 0.92
N PHE A 167 -15.87 13.04 1.86
CA PHE A 167 -17.08 12.70 2.63
C PHE A 167 -18.25 13.68 2.42
N LEU A 168 -18.11 14.65 1.50
CA LEU A 168 -19.19 15.53 1.08
C LEU A 168 -20.03 14.81 0.01
N GLY A 169 -20.73 13.75 0.41
CA GLY A 169 -21.82 13.20 -0.40
C GLY A 169 -22.92 14.26 -0.58
N PRO A 170 -23.79 14.14 -1.62
CA PRO A 170 -24.80 15.16 -1.89
C PRO A 170 -25.72 15.33 -0.68
N HIS A 171 -25.68 16.51 -0.06
CA HIS A 171 -26.67 16.93 0.92
C HIS A 171 -28.03 17.05 0.19
N LYS A 172 -29.03 16.30 0.66
CA LYS A 172 -30.44 16.51 0.26
C LYS A 172 -31.00 17.76 0.92
#